data_AF-A0A0A0D0J4-F1
#
_entry.id   AF-A0A0A0D0J4-F1
#
_cell.length_a   1.000
_cell.length_b   1.000
_cell.length_c   1.000
_cell.angle_alpha   90.00
_cell.angle_beta   90.00
_cell.angle_gamma   90.00
#
_symmetry.space_group_name_H-M   'P 1'
#
loop_
_entity.id
_entity.type
_entity.pdbx_description
1 polymer ?
#
loop_
_entity_poly.entity_id
_entity_poly.type
_entity_poly.pdbx_seq_one_letter_code
_entity_poly.pdbx_strand_id
1 'polypeptide(L)' 'MHDGRYDDGIALLRQLLPVFAGEEVRAWLARAEAERGDHAAAETLWREILTRAGKSTRSYRAINKAWIDEAKQGLGQAA' A
#
# COMPACT_ATOMS: atom_id res chain seq x y z
N MET A 1 13.00 -19.79 4.26
CA MET A 1 13.94 -19.08 3.36
C MET A 1 13.18 -18.59 2.14
N HIS A 2 12.40 -17.50 2.29
CA HIS A 2 11.72 -16.83 1.17
C HIS A 2 12.32 -15.43 0.89
N ASP A 3 13.42 -15.07 1.56
CA ASP A 3 13.80 -13.67 1.80
C ASP A 3 14.25 -12.89 0.55
N GLY A 4 14.91 -13.53 -0.43
CA GLY A 4 15.45 -12.78 -1.58
C GLY A 4 14.41 -12.27 -2.58
N ARG A 5 13.25 -12.92 -2.70
CA ARG A 5 12.24 -12.54 -3.70
C ARG A 5 11.39 -11.35 -3.28
N TYR A 6 11.23 -11.14 -1.98
CA TYR A 6 10.48 -10.01 -1.44
C TYR A 6 11.27 -8.71 -1.57
N ASP A 7 12.57 -8.75 -1.32
CA ASP A 7 13.43 -7.57 -1.39
C ASP A 7 13.51 -6.98 -2.82
N ASP A 8 13.63 -7.83 -3.84
CA ASP A 8 13.62 -7.39 -5.25
C ASP A 8 12.26 -6.80 -5.65
N GLY A 9 11.16 -7.40 -5.20
CA GLY A 9 9.80 -6.90 -5.44
C GLY A 9 9.55 -5.55 -4.78
N ILE A 10 9.95 -5.40 -3.52
CA ILE A 10 9.87 -4.13 -2.77
C ILE A 10 10.70 -3.05 -3.46
N ALA A 11 11.91 -3.37 -3.91
CA ALA A 11 12.78 -2.42 -4.61
C ALA A 11 12.12 -1.89 -5.89
N LEU A 12 11.52 -2.77 -6.69
CA LEU A 12 10.80 -2.39 -7.91
C LEU A 12 9.57 -1.53 -7.60
N LEU A 13 8.78 -1.89 -6.58
CA LEU A 13 7.60 -1.12 -6.18
C LEU A 13 7.96 0.29 -5.68
N ARG A 14 9.05 0.42 -4.91
CA ARG A 14 9.59 1.71 -4.46
C ARG A 14 10.06 2.58 -5.62
N GLN A 15 10.67 1.99 -6.65
CA GLN A 15 11.08 2.72 -7.87
C GLN A 15 9.88 3.11 -8.75
N LEU A 16 8.82 2.29 -8.77
CA LEU A 16 7.64 2.52 -9.58
C LEU A 16 6.75 3.61 -8.97
N LEU A 17 6.61 3.66 -7.64
CA LEU A 17 5.66 4.54 -6.95
C LEU A 17 5.78 6.05 -7.31
N PRO A 18 6.99 6.64 -7.48
CA PRO A 18 7.13 8.03 -7.92
C PRO A 18 6.64 8.28 -9.35
N VAL A 19 6.74 7.27 -10.22
CA VAL A 19 6.41 7.38 -11.65
C VAL A 19 4.97 6.97 -11.93
N PHE A 20 4.44 6.04 -11.13
CA PHE A 20 3.09 5.51 -11.21
C PHE A 20 2.44 5.56 -9.83
N ALA A 21 1.86 6.71 -9.50
CA ALA A 21 1.28 7.00 -8.20
C ALA A 21 -0.11 6.37 -7.98
N GLY A 22 -0.33 5.14 -8.43
CA GLY A 22 -1.58 4.39 -8.25
C GLY A 22 -1.70 3.77 -6.85
N GLU A 23 -2.92 3.68 -6.33
CA GLU A 23 -3.17 3.03 -5.03
C GLU A 23 -2.85 1.54 -5.05
N GLU A 24 -2.87 0.90 -6.23
CA GLU A 24 -2.45 -0.48 -6.43
C GLU A 24 -0.97 -0.70 -6.04
N VAL A 25 -0.05 0.16 -6.51
CA VAL A 25 1.37 0.05 -6.18
C VAL A 25 1.60 0.31 -4.70
N ARG A 26 0.89 1.27 -4.09
CA ARG A 26 0.93 1.49 -2.63
C ARG A 26 0.47 0.26 -1.87
N ALA A 27 -0.61 -0.37 -2.32
CA ALA A 27 -1.16 -1.55 -1.65
C ALA A 27 -0.22 -2.75 -1.75
N TRP A 28 0.36 -3.01 -2.92
CA TRP A 28 1.34 -4.07 -3.09
C TRP A 28 2.59 -3.84 -2.24
N LEU A 29 3.09 -2.61 -2.19
CA LEU A 29 4.24 -2.28 -1.36
C LEU A 29 3.91 -2.49 0.11
N ALA A 30 2.74 -2.04 0.57
CA ALA A 30 2.35 -2.19 1.96
C ALA A 30 2.23 -3.67 2.39
N ARG A 31 1.68 -4.54 1.52
CA ARG A 31 1.69 -6.00 1.76
C ARG A 31 3.10 -6.55 1.85
N ALA A 32 3.96 -6.20 0.88
CA ALA A 32 5.32 -6.72 0.83
C ALA A 32 6.15 -6.29 2.05
N GLU A 33 6.00 -5.04 2.51
CA GLU A 33 6.62 -4.57 3.75
C GLU A 33 6.09 -5.34 4.98
N ALA A 34 4.78 -5.58 5.07
CA ALA A 34 4.20 -6.36 6.16
C ALA A 34 4.67 -7.84 6.15
N GLU A 35 4.76 -8.47 4.97
CA GLU A 35 5.27 -9.84 4.80
C GLU A 35 6.77 -9.94 5.16
N ARG A 36 7.54 -8.88 4.93
CA ARG A 36 8.93 -8.74 5.40
C ARG A 36 9.04 -8.48 6.91
N GLY A 37 7.93 -8.19 7.59
CA GLY A 37 7.87 -7.86 9.02
C GLY A 37 8.01 -6.36 9.33
N ASP A 38 8.10 -5.49 8.32
CA ASP A 38 8.14 -4.03 8.49
C ASP A 38 6.72 -3.46 8.56
N HIS A 39 6.04 -3.76 9.67
CA HIS A 39 4.65 -3.35 9.87
C HIS A 39 4.48 -1.82 9.95
N ALA A 40 5.51 -1.09 10.39
CA ALA A 40 5.48 0.37 10.46
C ALA A 40 5.49 1.00 9.05
N ALA A 41 6.32 0.48 8.14
CA ALA A 41 6.30 0.90 6.74
C ALA A 41 4.96 0.58 6.07
N ALA A 42 4.42 -0.63 6.30
CA ALA A 42 3.11 -1.01 5.79
C ALA A 42 1.99 -0.08 6.29
N GLU A 43 1.95 0.21 7.59
CA GLU A 43 0.95 1.09 8.20
C GLU A 43 1.01 2.51 7.63
N THR A 44 2.21 3.03 7.38
CA THR A 44 2.42 4.33 6.74
C THR A 44 1.78 4.38 5.36
N LEU A 45 2.02 3.35 4.54
CA LEU A 45 1.44 3.26 3.20
C LEU A 45 -0.08 3.15 3.25
N TRP A 46 -0.65 2.35 4.15
CA TRP A 46 -2.10 2.27 4.33
C TRP A 46 -2.72 3.62 4.71
N ARG A 47 -2.09 4.37 5.60
CA ARG A 47 -2.53 5.74 5.95
C ARG A 47 -2.48 6.69 4.75
N GLU A 48 -1.49 6.55 3.87
CA GLU A 48 -1.41 7.38 2.65
C GLU A 48 -2.60 7.15 1.73
N ILE A 49 -2.99 5.88 1.50
CA ILE A 49 -4.16 5.53 0.67
C ILE A 49 -5.41 6.22 1.22
N LEU A 50 -5.66 6.10 2.53
CA LEU A 50 -6.83 6.70 3.17
C LEU A 50 -6.80 8.23 3.16
N THR A 51 -5.62 8.83 3.40
CA THR A 51 -5.43 10.28 3.36
C THR A 51 -5.74 10.84 1.97
N ARG A 52 -5.29 10.16 0.92
CA ARG A 52 -5.59 10.53 -0.47
C ARG A 52 -7.07 10.38 -0.77
N ALA A 53 -7.66 9.24 -0.42
CA ALA A 53 -9.09 8.99 -0.61
C ALA A 53 -10.00 10.05 0.04
N GLY A 54 -9.63 10.54 1.23
CA GLY A 54 -10.33 11.60 1.94
C GLY A 54 -10.25 12.97 1.25
N LYS A 55 -9.17 13.22 0.49
CA LYS A 55 -8.94 14.49 -0.24
C LYS A 55 -9.39 14.45 -1.71
N SER A 56 -9.76 13.28 -2.23
CA SER A 56 -10.05 13.08 -3.66
C SER A 56 -11.54 13.07 -4.01
N THR A 57 -11.85 12.96 -5.31
CA THR A 57 -13.22 12.96 -5.84
C THR A 57 -13.96 11.64 -5.57
N ARG A 58 -15.28 11.65 -5.76
CA ARG A 58 -16.11 10.43 -5.71
C ARG A 58 -15.64 9.39 -6.74
N SER A 59 -15.30 9.82 -7.96
CA SER A 59 -14.82 8.93 -9.03
C SER A 59 -13.50 8.27 -8.66
N TYR A 60 -12.57 9.01 -8.05
CA TYR A 60 -11.31 8.44 -7.56
C TYR A 60 -11.57 7.34 -6.51
N ARG A 61 -12.47 7.59 -5.55
CA ARG A 61 -12.83 6.59 -4.54
C ARG A 61 -13.52 5.37 -5.14
N ALA A 62 -14.32 5.55 -6.19
CA ALA A 62 -14.97 4.43 -6.88
C ALA A 62 -13.94 3.55 -7.60
N ILE A 63 -13.00 4.17 -8.33
CA ILE A 63 -11.93 3.46 -9.05
C ILE A 63 -11.01 2.72 -8.06
N ASN A 64 -10.65 3.36 -6.95
CA ASN A 64 -9.70 2.80 -5.97
C ASN A 64 -10.39 2.10 -4.80
N LYS A 65 -11.67 1.75 -4.91
CA LYS A 65 -12.47 1.23 -3.78
C LYS A 65 -11.82 0.00 -3.12
N ALA A 66 -11.33 -0.94 -3.94
CA ALA A 66 -10.68 -2.15 -3.44
C ALA A 66 -9.48 -1.82 -2.55
N TRP A 67 -8.57 -0.96 -3.03
CA TRP A 67 -7.37 -0.56 -2.30
C TRP A 67 -7.67 0.28 -1.06
N ILE A 68 -8.72 1.11 -1.11
CA ILE A 68 -9.19 1.88 0.05
C ILE A 68 -9.75 0.96 1.14
N ASP A 69 -10.57 -0.02 0.76
CA ASP A 69 -11.16 -0.94 1.74
C ASP A 69 -10.09 -1.87 2.33
N GLU A 70 -9.13 -2.29 1.53
CA GLU A 70 -7.97 -3.02 2.00
C GLU A 70 -7.11 -2.20 2.96
N ALA A 71 -6.84 -0.92 2.65
CA ALA A 71 -6.11 -0.04 3.57
C ALA A 71 -6.81 0.09 4.94
N LYS A 72 -8.14 0.09 4.98
CA LYS A 72 -8.89 0.05 6.26
C LYS A 72 -8.66 -1.26 7.00
N GLN A 73 -8.63 -2.40 6.29
CA GLN A 73 -8.37 -3.71 6.88
C GLN A 73 -6.93 -3.80 7.40
N GLY A 74 -5.94 -3.34 6.62
CA GLY A 74 -4.54 -3.33 6.99
C GLY A 74 -4.23 -2.51 8.25
N LEU A 75 -4.97 -1.42 8.48
CA LEU A 75 -4.89 -0.67 9.74
C LEU A 75 -5.68 -1.33 10.89
N GLY A 76 -6.74 -2.08 10.58
CA GLY A 76 -7.52 -2.82 11.57
C GLY A 76 -6.86 -4.12 12.06
N GLN A 77 -5.91 -4.67 11.29
CA GLN A 77 -5.10 -5.85 11.66
C GLN A 77 -3.78 -5.49 12.36
N ALA A 78 -3.46 -4.20 12.50
CA ALA A 78 -2.23 -3.72 13.14
C ALA A 78 -2.42 -3.35 14.63
N ALA A 79 -3.54 -3.71 15.25
CA ALA A 79 -3.87 -3.43 16.65
C ALA A 79 -3.75 -4.68 17.54
#